data_AF-A0A1D2QNE1-F1
#
_entry.id   AF-A0A1D2QNE1-F1
#
_cell.length_a   1.000
_cell.length_b   1.000
_cell.length_c   1.000
_cell.angle_alpha   90.00
_cell.angle_beta   90.00
_cell.angle_gamma   90.00
#
_symmetry.space_group_name_H-M   'P 1'
#
loop_
_entity.id
_entity.type
_entity.pdbx_description
1 polymer ?
#
loop_
_entity_poly.entity_id
_entity_poly.type
_entity_poly.pdbx_seq_one_letter_code
_entity_poly.pdbx_strand_id
1 'polypeptide(L)'
;MKPSDKGPYIDNVVDLFSNKSLSDLKNERIIRLAPELDGLEMLYSNDASGDRLFSLQVLCWGLKASGEVVGLVPWLNQLMACIDICDPLNGRWEGYYDPGIEDIFEEAPIHKVVELETAAEYYEYQSENPEDIIQEIPDTIGTHATLSGDGFHNITLSEVVSWRLFNDGRIKGMLADHNKVISTPILPGDNCLYPADESPKFKYFFQHHIANKIKSKDPEAIAAISLLVNDEG
;
A
#
# COMPACT_ATOMS: atom_id res chain seq x y z
N MET A 1 36.98 -27.78 24.31
CA MET A 1 35.96 -27.82 23.24
C MET A 1 34.81 -26.95 23.73
N LYS A 2 34.66 -25.73 23.21
CA LYS A 2 33.56 -24.83 23.60
C LYS A 2 32.26 -25.38 23.02
N PRO A 3 31.14 -25.41 23.76
CA PRO A 3 29.84 -25.70 23.17
C PRO A 3 29.47 -24.57 22.19
N SER A 4 28.98 -24.95 21.02
CA SER A 4 28.44 -24.04 20.02
C SER A 4 27.14 -23.44 20.55
N ASP A 5 27.15 -22.15 20.85
CA ASP A 5 25.93 -21.35 21.03
C ASP A 5 25.20 -21.30 19.69
N LYS A 6 24.22 -22.18 19.49
CA LYS A 6 23.22 -22.02 18.43
C LYS A 6 22.09 -21.23 19.06
N GLY A 7 21.96 -19.95 18.68
CA GLY A 7 20.81 -19.14 19.04
C GLY A 7 19.49 -19.80 18.64
N PRO A 8 18.37 -19.43 19.27
CA PRO A 8 17.09 -20.09 19.05
C PRO A 8 16.66 -19.99 17.57
N TYR A 9 16.37 -21.14 16.96
CA TYR A 9 15.83 -21.24 15.60
C TYR A 9 14.43 -20.57 15.57
N ILE A 10 14.39 -19.37 15.00
CA ILE A 10 13.17 -18.56 14.78
C ILE A 10 12.18 -19.20 13.80
N ASP A 11 12.58 -20.24 13.05
CA ASP A 11 11.72 -21.01 12.16
C ASP A 11 10.59 -21.75 12.88
N ASN A 12 10.73 -22.02 14.19
CA ASN A 12 9.73 -22.77 14.96
C ASN A 12 8.64 -21.88 15.59
N VAL A 13 8.75 -20.55 15.42
CA VAL A 13 7.74 -19.61 15.91
C VAL A 13 6.85 -19.24 14.74
N VAL A 14 5.58 -19.63 14.84
CA VAL A 14 4.56 -19.39 13.82
C VAL A 14 3.61 -18.33 14.34
N ASP A 15 3.32 -17.33 13.51
CA ASP A 15 2.28 -16.37 13.81
C ASP A 15 0.90 -17.01 13.61
N LEU A 16 0.07 -16.98 14.65
CA LEU A 16 -1.20 -17.71 14.66
C LEU A 16 -2.23 -17.22 13.62
N PHE A 17 -2.09 -15.98 13.12
CA PHE A 17 -3.10 -15.35 12.25
C PHE A 17 -2.74 -15.49 10.77
N SER A 18 -1.46 -15.36 10.44
CA SER A 18 -0.91 -15.59 9.10
C SER A 18 -0.56 -17.05 8.84
N ASN A 19 -0.39 -17.85 9.91
CA ASN A 19 0.12 -19.22 9.87
C ASN A 19 1.50 -19.34 9.19
N LYS A 20 2.24 -18.23 9.11
CA LYS A 20 3.59 -18.14 8.55
C LYS A 20 4.62 -18.18 9.68
N SER A 21 5.81 -18.71 9.40
CA SER A 21 6.90 -18.65 10.38
C SER A 21 7.39 -17.21 10.54
N LEU A 22 8.00 -16.91 11.69
CA LEU A 22 8.52 -15.57 11.98
C LEU A 22 9.70 -15.19 11.06
N SER A 23 10.40 -16.19 10.49
CA SER A 23 11.39 -16.01 9.43
C SER A 23 10.74 -15.67 8.09
N ASP A 24 9.64 -16.32 7.72
CA ASP A 24 8.88 -15.98 6.51
C ASP A 24 8.36 -14.56 6.56
N LEU A 25 7.79 -14.13 7.69
CA LEU A 25 7.32 -12.76 7.88
C LEU A 25 8.45 -11.73 7.76
N LYS A 26 9.66 -12.06 8.25
CA LYS A 26 10.84 -11.20 8.07
C LYS A 26 11.26 -11.09 6.60
N ASN A 27 11.09 -12.16 5.83
CA ASN A 27 11.42 -12.20 4.41
C ASN A 27 10.39 -11.45 3.56
N GLU A 28 9.13 -11.41 3.98
CA GLU A 28 8.06 -10.68 3.28
C GLU A 28 8.06 -9.17 3.53
N ARG A 29 8.81 -8.72 4.54
CA ARG A 29 8.96 -7.30 4.88
C ARG A 29 9.47 -6.49 3.70
N ILE A 30 8.80 -5.39 3.36
CA ILE A 30 9.30 -4.41 2.39
C ILE A 30 10.49 -3.63 2.98
N ILE A 31 11.57 -3.52 2.23
CA ILE A 31 12.81 -2.86 2.64
C ILE A 31 13.15 -1.63 1.80
N ARG A 32 12.56 -1.51 0.60
CA ARG A 32 12.80 -0.38 -0.29
C ARG A 32 11.61 -0.17 -1.22
N LEU A 33 11.34 1.09 -1.56
CA LEU A 33 10.32 1.51 -2.50
C LEU A 33 10.93 2.28 -3.69
N ALA A 34 10.30 2.15 -4.84
CA ALA A 34 10.54 2.95 -6.04
C ALA A 34 9.17 3.40 -6.58
N PRO A 35 8.90 4.72 -6.71
CA PRO A 35 7.65 5.20 -7.29
C PRO A 35 7.42 4.64 -8.69
N GLU A 36 6.16 4.37 -9.01
CA GLU A 36 5.76 4.05 -10.38
C GLU A 36 5.46 5.35 -11.12
N LEU A 37 6.09 5.54 -12.27
CA LEU A 37 6.10 6.81 -13.02
C LEU A 37 5.74 6.62 -14.51
N ASP A 38 5.71 5.39 -15.00
CA ASP A 38 5.47 5.05 -16.40
C ASP A 38 3.99 4.64 -16.63
N GLY A 39 3.23 4.49 -15.54
CA GLY A 39 1.78 4.27 -15.60
C GLY A 39 1.39 2.79 -15.62
N LEU A 40 2.25 1.91 -15.13
CA LEU A 40 1.94 0.49 -15.00
C LEU A 40 0.73 0.28 -14.08
N GLU A 41 -0.12 -0.65 -14.47
CA GLU A 41 -1.38 -0.95 -13.78
C GLU A 41 -1.40 -2.39 -13.28
N MET A 42 -2.13 -2.63 -12.20
CA MET A 42 -2.54 -3.95 -11.74
C MET A 42 -3.88 -4.29 -12.40
N LEU A 43 -3.99 -5.51 -12.94
CA LEU A 43 -5.27 -6.09 -13.35
C LEU A 43 -5.86 -6.94 -12.22
N TYR A 44 -7.16 -6.78 -11.99
CA TYR A 44 -7.90 -7.60 -11.05
C TYR A 44 -9.31 -7.93 -11.54
N SER A 45 -9.80 -9.08 -11.13
CA SER A 45 -11.18 -9.55 -11.34
C SER A 45 -11.99 -9.40 -10.04
N ASN A 46 -13.31 -9.43 -10.11
CA ASN A 46 -14.17 -9.59 -8.94
C ASN A 46 -15.39 -10.46 -9.27
N ASP A 47 -15.89 -11.22 -8.29
CA ASP A 47 -16.98 -12.18 -8.53
C ASP A 47 -18.30 -11.48 -8.93
N ALA A 48 -18.45 -10.21 -8.56
CA ALA A 48 -19.64 -9.41 -8.85
C ALA A 48 -19.79 -9.03 -10.34
N SER A 49 -18.69 -9.00 -11.11
CA SER A 49 -18.70 -8.47 -12.50
C SER A 49 -18.52 -9.52 -13.59
N GLY A 50 -18.50 -10.81 -13.23
CA GLY A 50 -18.23 -11.90 -14.18
C GLY A 50 -16.81 -11.82 -14.77
N ASP A 51 -16.68 -12.02 -16.08
CA ASP A 51 -15.38 -12.05 -16.79
C ASP A 51 -14.74 -10.66 -17.05
N ARG A 52 -15.21 -9.60 -16.37
CA ARG A 52 -14.68 -8.25 -16.58
C ARG A 52 -13.44 -8.03 -15.72
N LEU A 53 -12.34 -7.66 -16.36
CA LEU A 53 -11.13 -7.18 -15.68
C LEU A 53 -11.24 -5.67 -15.42
N PHE A 54 -10.73 -5.27 -14.27
CA PHE A 54 -10.53 -3.88 -13.88
C PHE A 54 -9.04 -3.62 -13.76
N SER A 55 -8.64 -2.37 -13.96
CA SER A 55 -7.26 -1.95 -13.79
C SER A 55 -7.14 -0.87 -12.73
N LEU A 56 -6.01 -0.89 -12.02
CA LEU A 56 -5.67 0.05 -10.96
C LEU A 56 -4.20 0.44 -11.11
N GLN A 57 -3.91 1.74 -11.25
CA GLN A 57 -2.53 2.19 -11.36
C GLN A 57 -1.69 1.74 -10.15
N VAL A 58 -0.53 1.14 -10.42
CA VAL A 58 0.47 0.81 -9.40
C VAL A 58 1.02 2.12 -8.84
N LEU A 59 1.05 2.26 -7.52
CA LEU A 59 1.59 3.46 -6.86
C LEU A 59 3.12 3.43 -6.88
N CYS A 60 3.67 2.30 -6.49
CA CYS A 60 5.11 2.08 -6.37
C CYS A 60 5.44 0.60 -6.41
N TRP A 61 6.71 0.30 -6.59
CA TRP A 61 7.28 -1.04 -6.48
C TRP A 61 8.01 -1.17 -5.16
N GLY A 62 7.86 -2.31 -4.50
CA GLY A 62 8.51 -2.64 -3.24
C GLY A 62 9.44 -3.83 -3.38
N LEU A 63 10.67 -3.70 -2.86
CA LEU A 63 11.59 -4.82 -2.66
C LEU A 63 11.31 -5.45 -1.29
N LYS A 64 10.99 -6.74 -1.28
CA LYS A 64 10.91 -7.54 -0.06
C LYS A 64 12.30 -7.96 0.39
N ALA A 65 12.46 -8.25 1.68
CA ALA A 65 13.71 -8.79 2.23
C ALA A 65 14.11 -10.15 1.63
N SER A 66 13.16 -10.87 1.04
CA SER A 66 13.39 -12.08 0.25
C SER A 66 14.14 -11.83 -1.07
N GLY A 67 14.20 -10.59 -1.55
CA GLY A 67 14.69 -10.22 -2.88
C GLY A 67 13.58 -10.12 -3.94
N GLU A 68 12.34 -10.50 -3.61
CA GLU A 68 11.21 -10.37 -4.53
C GLU A 68 10.79 -8.90 -4.68
N VAL A 69 10.53 -8.47 -5.91
CA VAL A 69 9.97 -7.15 -6.22
C VAL A 69 8.49 -7.28 -6.58
N VAL A 70 7.66 -6.48 -5.93
CA VAL A 70 6.20 -6.51 -6.11
C VAL A 70 5.65 -5.11 -6.35
N GLY A 71 4.61 -5.00 -7.18
CA GLY A 71 3.84 -3.77 -7.31
C GLY A 71 2.94 -3.57 -6.09
N LEU A 72 2.80 -2.33 -5.64
CA LEU A 72 2.02 -1.94 -4.49
C LEU A 72 0.90 -0.97 -4.91
N VAL A 73 -0.32 -1.24 -4.44
CA VAL A 73 -1.50 -0.42 -4.72
C VAL A 73 -2.24 -0.06 -3.43
N PRO A 74 -2.85 1.13 -3.33
CA PRO A 74 -3.76 1.44 -2.24
C PRO A 74 -5.02 0.57 -2.38
N TRP A 75 -5.19 -0.37 -1.46
CA TRP A 75 -6.28 -1.33 -1.47
C TRP A 75 -6.97 -1.36 -0.11
N LEU A 76 -8.26 -1.05 -0.11
CA LEU A 76 -9.05 -0.88 1.11
C LEU A 76 -8.36 0.08 2.08
N ASN A 77 -7.90 -0.37 3.23
CA ASN A 77 -7.36 0.47 4.31
C ASN A 77 -5.82 0.51 4.36
N GLN A 78 -5.12 -0.11 3.41
CA GLN A 78 -3.66 -0.20 3.44
C GLN A 78 -3.04 -0.19 2.03
N LEU A 79 -1.72 -0.06 1.98
CA LEU A 79 -0.97 -0.31 0.76
C LEU A 79 -0.64 -1.80 0.69
N MET A 80 -1.14 -2.49 -0.34
CA MET A 80 -1.05 -3.93 -0.47
C MET A 80 -0.21 -4.32 -1.69
N ALA A 81 0.54 -5.41 -1.58
CA ALA A 81 1.17 -6.01 -2.75
C ALA A 81 0.12 -6.61 -3.66
N CYS A 82 0.25 -6.34 -4.96
CA CYS A 82 -0.74 -6.73 -5.96
C CYS A 82 -1.00 -8.24 -5.90
N ILE A 83 0.07 -9.04 -5.80
CA ILE A 83 0.01 -10.51 -5.76
C ILE A 83 -0.70 -11.08 -4.52
N ASP A 84 -0.81 -10.29 -3.45
CA ASP A 84 -1.45 -10.71 -2.20
C ASP A 84 -2.96 -10.39 -2.20
N ILE A 85 -3.46 -9.67 -3.22
CA ILE A 85 -4.88 -9.35 -3.38
C ILE A 85 -5.63 -10.59 -3.87
N CYS A 86 -6.30 -11.25 -2.93
CA CYS A 86 -7.08 -12.46 -3.17
C CYS A 86 -8.32 -12.46 -2.27
N ASP A 87 -9.27 -11.59 -2.57
CA ASP A 87 -10.56 -11.50 -1.89
C ASP A 87 -11.69 -11.74 -2.92
N PRO A 88 -12.50 -12.81 -2.77
CA PRO A 88 -13.59 -13.09 -3.71
C PRO A 88 -14.57 -11.93 -3.92
N LEU A 89 -14.81 -11.13 -2.88
CA LEU A 89 -15.76 -10.01 -2.91
C LEU A 89 -15.11 -8.74 -3.44
N ASN A 90 -13.89 -8.44 -2.99
CA ASN A 90 -13.23 -7.17 -3.26
C ASN A 90 -12.36 -7.21 -4.52
N GLY A 91 -11.72 -8.34 -4.79
CA GLY A 91 -11.02 -8.60 -6.04
C GLY A 91 -9.87 -9.59 -5.93
N ARG A 92 -9.52 -10.19 -7.06
CA ARG A 92 -8.41 -11.12 -7.23
C ARG A 92 -7.44 -10.60 -8.26
N TRP A 93 -6.15 -10.61 -7.94
CA TRP A 93 -5.08 -10.25 -8.86
C TRP A 93 -5.01 -11.19 -10.08
N GLU A 94 -4.83 -10.62 -11.27
CA GLU A 94 -4.73 -11.36 -12.54
C GLU A 94 -3.45 -11.03 -13.33
N GLY A 95 -2.68 -10.02 -12.91
CA GLY A 95 -1.45 -9.62 -13.59
C GLY A 95 -1.14 -8.14 -13.44
N TYR A 96 -0.03 -7.72 -14.04
CA TYR A 96 0.28 -6.32 -14.32
C TYR A 96 0.02 -6.03 -15.80
N TYR A 97 -0.24 -4.78 -16.12
CA TYR A 97 -0.55 -4.30 -17.45
C TYR A 97 0.22 -3.04 -17.77
N ASP A 98 0.84 -3.02 -18.94
CA ASP A 98 1.47 -1.82 -19.51
C ASP A 98 0.54 -1.25 -20.61
N PRO A 99 -0.15 -0.13 -20.35
CA PRO A 99 -1.03 0.50 -21.34
C PRO A 99 -0.28 1.10 -22.53
N GLY A 100 1.03 1.36 -22.41
CA GLY A 100 1.85 1.94 -23.47
C GLY A 100 2.17 0.94 -24.59
N ILE A 101 2.25 -0.35 -24.26
CA ILE A 101 2.51 -1.44 -25.22
C ILE A 101 1.40 -2.49 -25.31
N GLU A 102 0.33 -2.32 -24.54
CA GLU A 102 -0.82 -3.24 -24.47
C GLU A 102 -0.43 -4.68 -24.10
N ASP A 103 0.49 -4.84 -23.14
CA ASP A 103 1.03 -6.14 -22.72
C ASP A 103 0.70 -6.47 -21.27
N ILE A 104 0.53 -7.77 -20.98
CA ILE A 104 0.21 -8.31 -19.66
C ILE A 104 1.35 -9.20 -19.19
N PHE A 105 1.77 -9.02 -17.95
CA PHE A 105 2.88 -9.77 -17.36
C PHE A 105 2.65 -10.05 -15.87
N GLU A 106 3.27 -11.11 -15.35
CA GLU A 106 3.06 -11.58 -13.97
C GLU A 106 4.15 -11.09 -13.00
N GLU A 107 5.35 -10.83 -13.52
CA GLU A 107 6.53 -10.48 -12.72
C GLU A 107 6.89 -8.99 -12.84
N ALA A 108 7.58 -8.43 -11.84
CA ALA A 108 8.04 -7.05 -11.91
C ALA A 108 8.95 -6.82 -13.13
N PRO A 109 8.82 -5.68 -13.84
CA PRO A 109 9.71 -5.35 -14.95
C PRO A 109 11.18 -5.30 -14.51
N ILE A 110 12.08 -5.82 -15.36
CA ILE A 110 13.52 -5.92 -15.06
C ILE A 110 14.12 -4.59 -14.59
N HIS A 111 13.71 -3.48 -15.20
CA HIS A 111 14.25 -2.16 -14.85
C HIS A 111 13.89 -1.77 -13.41
N LYS A 112 12.71 -2.13 -12.91
CA LYS A 112 12.31 -1.91 -11.50
C LYS A 112 13.07 -2.81 -10.55
N VAL A 113 13.32 -4.06 -10.95
CA VAL A 113 14.16 -4.99 -10.17
C VAL A 113 15.56 -4.41 -9.97
N VAL A 114 16.21 -4.02 -11.06
CA VAL A 114 17.57 -3.43 -11.00
C VAL A 114 17.59 -2.12 -10.21
N GLU A 115 16.61 -1.24 -10.41
CA GLU A 115 16.49 0.02 -9.65
C GLU A 115 16.44 -0.24 -8.14
N LEU A 116 15.56 -1.14 -7.70
CA LEU A 116 15.34 -1.43 -6.29
C LEU A 116 16.51 -2.16 -5.63
N GLU A 117 17.08 -3.17 -6.29
CA GLU A 117 18.23 -3.93 -5.78
C GLU A 117 19.44 -3.01 -5.59
N THR A 118 19.76 -2.21 -6.62
CA THR A 118 20.91 -1.29 -6.56
C THR A 118 20.68 -0.17 -5.55
N ALA A 119 19.44 0.33 -5.41
CA ALA A 119 19.10 1.30 -4.37
C ALA A 119 19.22 0.70 -2.96
N ALA A 120 18.77 -0.54 -2.75
CA ALA A 120 18.86 -1.20 -1.46
C ALA A 120 20.32 -1.46 -1.04
N GLU A 121 21.18 -1.85 -1.99
CA GLU A 121 22.61 -2.02 -1.75
C GLU A 121 23.30 -0.68 -1.40
N TYR A 122 22.96 0.40 -2.11
CA TYR A 122 23.59 1.71 -1.87
C TYR A 122 23.15 2.37 -0.57
N TYR A 123 21.86 2.32 -0.23
CA TYR A 123 21.29 3.02 0.92
C TYR A 123 21.23 2.17 2.20
N GLU A 124 21.96 1.05 2.26
CA GLU A 124 21.94 0.05 3.34
C GLU A 124 21.59 0.66 4.72
N TYR A 125 20.33 0.48 5.13
CA TYR A 125 19.80 1.13 6.33
C TYR A 125 19.97 0.22 7.53
N GLN A 126 20.63 0.71 8.57
CA GLN A 126 20.86 -0.02 9.82
C GLN A 126 20.13 0.67 10.96
N SER A 127 18.97 0.14 11.34
CA SER A 127 18.29 0.49 12.59
C SER A 127 17.65 -0.75 13.23
N GLU A 128 17.64 -0.75 14.56
CA GLU A 128 16.93 -1.75 15.37
C GLU A 128 15.53 -1.27 15.80
N ASN A 129 15.19 0.00 15.58
CA ASN A 129 13.89 0.54 15.96
C ASN A 129 12.85 0.29 14.85
N PRO A 130 11.74 -0.41 15.13
CA PRO A 130 10.66 -0.65 14.16
C PRO A 130 9.99 0.63 13.65
N GLU A 131 9.93 1.68 14.47
CA GLU A 131 9.22 2.93 14.19
C GLU A 131 10.07 3.94 13.39
N ASP A 132 11.31 3.58 13.06
CA ASP A 132 12.15 4.46 12.25
C ASP A 132 11.66 4.49 10.80
N ILE A 133 11.55 5.70 10.25
CA ILE A 133 11.18 5.92 8.85
C ILE A 133 12.43 5.70 7.99
N ILE A 134 12.38 4.70 7.11
CA ILE A 134 13.51 4.35 6.24
C ILE A 134 13.41 4.99 4.87
N GLN A 135 12.19 5.30 4.43
CA GLN A 135 11.93 5.98 3.17
C GLN A 135 10.58 6.69 3.20
N GLU A 136 10.49 7.82 2.50
CA GLU A 136 9.22 8.49 2.20
C GLU A 136 9.16 8.77 0.70
N ILE A 137 8.06 8.41 0.05
CA ILE A 137 7.81 8.67 -1.39
C ILE A 137 6.54 9.52 -1.55
N PRO A 138 6.45 10.39 -2.55
CA PRO A 138 5.21 11.11 -2.83
C PRO A 138 4.11 10.17 -3.30
N ASP A 139 2.85 10.54 -3.09
CA ASP A 139 1.73 9.92 -3.80
C ASP A 139 1.68 10.47 -5.25
N THR A 140 1.74 9.57 -6.24
CA THR A 140 1.80 9.95 -7.67
C THR A 140 0.48 9.71 -8.41
N ILE A 141 -0.50 9.07 -7.76
CA ILE A 141 -1.75 8.61 -8.40
C ILE A 141 -2.99 9.33 -7.86
N GLY A 142 -2.81 10.28 -6.95
CA GLY A 142 -3.88 11.10 -6.36
C GLY A 142 -4.74 10.33 -5.37
N THR A 143 -4.14 9.49 -4.51
CA THR A 143 -4.85 8.71 -3.50
C THR A 143 -5.54 9.63 -2.48
N HIS A 144 -6.76 9.26 -2.09
CA HIS A 144 -7.53 9.94 -1.06
C HIS A 144 -7.90 8.96 0.05
N ALA A 145 -7.71 9.38 1.30
CA ALA A 145 -8.23 8.70 2.47
C ALA A 145 -9.66 9.16 2.78
N THR A 146 -10.55 8.20 3.02
CA THR A 146 -11.90 8.41 3.53
C THR A 146 -11.88 8.45 5.04
N LEU A 147 -12.33 9.57 5.58
CA LEU A 147 -12.49 9.82 7.00
C LEU A 147 -13.98 9.92 7.32
N SER A 148 -14.48 9.02 8.16
CA SER A 148 -15.86 8.99 8.65
C SER A 148 -15.89 8.58 10.12
N GLY A 149 -16.47 9.42 10.97
CA GLY A 149 -16.64 9.15 12.40
C GLY A 149 -17.99 8.53 12.79
N ASP A 150 -18.92 8.41 11.86
CA ASP A 150 -20.34 8.14 12.13
C ASP A 150 -20.96 7.11 11.18
N GLY A 151 -20.19 6.09 10.77
CA GLY A 151 -20.70 5.04 9.89
C GLY A 151 -21.08 5.57 8.50
N PHE A 152 -20.24 6.44 7.94
CA PHE A 152 -20.31 7.03 6.60
C PHE A 152 -21.46 8.02 6.38
N HIS A 153 -22.09 8.52 7.46
CA HIS A 153 -23.07 9.62 7.34
C HIS A 153 -22.38 10.93 6.97
N ASN A 154 -21.19 11.20 7.52
CA ASN A 154 -20.34 12.32 7.15
C ASN A 154 -18.99 11.81 6.64
N ILE A 155 -18.84 11.79 5.32
CA ILE A 155 -17.61 11.40 4.64
C ILE A 155 -16.78 12.65 4.35
N THR A 156 -15.55 12.66 4.85
CA THR A 156 -14.50 13.62 4.46
C THR A 156 -13.44 12.88 3.67
N LEU A 157 -13.04 13.45 2.53
CA LEU A 157 -11.96 12.90 1.72
C LEU A 157 -10.72 13.79 1.88
N SER A 158 -9.65 13.20 2.41
CA SER A 158 -8.36 13.85 2.61
C SER A 158 -7.36 13.30 1.60
N GLU A 159 -6.61 14.18 0.94
CA GLU A 159 -5.55 13.75 0.03
C GLU A 159 -4.39 13.11 0.80
N VAL A 160 -3.83 12.03 0.25
CA VAL A 160 -2.59 11.43 0.71
C VAL A 160 -1.43 12.16 0.05
N VAL A 161 -0.57 12.78 0.85
CA VAL A 161 0.57 13.57 0.36
C VAL A 161 1.75 12.66 0.01
N SER A 162 2.00 11.65 0.84
CA SER A 162 3.15 10.77 0.75
C SER A 162 2.90 9.43 1.42
N TRP A 163 3.83 8.50 1.22
CA TRP A 163 3.83 7.18 1.82
C TRP A 163 5.16 6.95 2.53
N ARG A 164 5.09 6.61 3.82
CA ARG A 164 6.27 6.32 4.65
C ARG A 164 6.44 4.83 4.83
N LEU A 165 7.61 4.33 4.44
CA LEU A 165 8.08 2.99 4.79
C LEU A 165 8.78 3.04 6.14
N PHE A 166 8.32 2.23 7.07
CA PHE A 166 8.91 2.02 8.39
C PHE A 166 9.89 0.85 8.35
N ASN A 167 10.81 0.82 9.32
CA ASN A 167 11.85 -0.20 9.39
C ASN A 167 11.28 -1.61 9.61
N ASP A 168 10.08 -1.77 10.13
CA ASP A 168 9.40 -3.07 10.18
C ASP A 168 8.62 -3.44 8.91
N GLY A 169 8.74 -2.63 7.85
CA GLY A 169 8.13 -2.83 6.55
C GLY A 169 6.69 -2.37 6.42
N ARG A 170 6.09 -1.82 7.48
CA ARG A 170 4.78 -1.16 7.37
C ARG A 170 4.91 0.06 6.47
N ILE A 171 3.91 0.28 5.63
CA ILE A 171 3.81 1.47 4.79
C ILE A 171 2.56 2.22 5.17
N LYS A 172 2.71 3.51 5.50
CA LYS A 172 1.59 4.35 5.94
C LYS A 172 1.41 5.55 5.01
N GLY A 173 0.17 5.77 4.60
CA GLY A 173 -0.24 6.96 3.86
C GLY A 173 -0.32 8.18 4.79
N MET A 174 0.26 9.29 4.36
CA MET A 174 0.42 10.51 5.15
C MET A 174 -0.61 11.55 4.75
N LEU A 175 -1.36 12.05 5.73
CA LEU A 175 -2.36 13.11 5.57
C LEU A 175 -1.86 14.41 6.17
N ALA A 176 -2.34 15.54 5.66
CA ALA A 176 -2.01 16.86 6.18
C ALA A 176 -2.95 17.28 7.33
N ASP A 177 -2.39 17.63 8.48
CA ASP A 177 -3.10 18.34 9.54
C ASP A 177 -3.15 19.84 9.21
N HIS A 178 -4.28 20.30 8.69
CA HIS A 178 -4.48 21.69 8.29
C HIS A 178 -4.25 22.72 9.42
N ASN A 179 -4.30 22.32 10.69
CA ASN A 179 -4.00 23.22 11.81
C ASN A 179 -2.50 23.44 12.02
N LYS A 180 -1.66 22.54 11.48
CA LYS A 180 -0.20 22.58 11.57
C LYS A 180 0.47 23.05 10.28
N VAL A 181 -0.30 23.34 9.23
CA VAL A 181 0.23 23.80 7.94
C VAL A 181 0.82 25.20 8.09
N ILE A 182 2.10 25.33 7.77
CA ILE A 182 2.84 26.60 7.82
C ILE A 182 2.95 27.23 6.43
N SER A 183 3.04 26.41 5.38
CA SER A 183 3.24 26.85 3.99
C SER A 183 2.57 25.89 3.00
N THR A 184 2.30 26.40 1.79
CA THR A 184 1.81 25.61 0.65
C THR A 184 2.75 25.78 -0.56
N PRO A 185 2.94 24.74 -1.40
CA PRO A 185 2.38 23.39 -1.30
C PRO A 185 2.95 22.58 -0.12
N ILE A 186 2.18 21.61 0.37
CA ILE A 186 2.63 20.65 1.39
C ILE A 186 3.44 19.56 0.69
N LEU A 187 4.61 19.23 1.22
CA LEU A 187 5.54 18.29 0.61
C LEU A 187 5.81 17.08 1.52
N PRO A 188 6.26 15.94 0.95
CA PRO A 188 6.78 14.83 1.74
C PRO A 188 7.83 15.31 2.74
N GLY A 189 7.73 14.83 3.99
CA GLY A 189 8.60 15.23 5.09
C GLY A 189 8.14 16.46 5.89
N ASP A 190 7.06 17.15 5.49
CA ASP A 190 6.54 18.27 6.27
C ASP A 190 6.03 17.84 7.66
N ASN A 191 6.27 18.68 8.67
CA ASN A 191 5.88 18.40 10.07
C ASN A 191 4.36 18.38 10.31
N CYS A 192 3.56 18.87 9.35
CA CYS A 192 2.11 18.80 9.42
C CYS A 192 1.56 17.43 8.99
N LEU A 193 2.41 16.53 8.50
CA LEU A 193 2.01 15.20 8.06
C LEU A 193 1.84 14.24 9.24
N TYR A 194 0.74 13.48 9.21
CA TYR A 194 0.47 12.41 10.17
C TYR A 194 -0.07 11.16 9.45
N PRO A 195 0.22 9.95 9.95
CA PRO A 195 -0.29 8.71 9.35
C PRO A 195 -1.82 8.64 9.36
N ALA A 196 -2.41 8.16 8.27
CA ALA A 196 -3.86 8.06 8.13
C ALA A 196 -4.50 7.18 9.22
N ASP A 197 -3.84 6.09 9.59
CA ASP A 197 -4.29 5.12 10.60
C ASP A 197 -4.27 5.65 12.04
N GLU A 198 -3.62 6.79 12.31
CA GLU A 198 -3.73 7.50 13.58
C GLU A 198 -5.06 8.25 13.72
N SER A 199 -5.77 8.51 12.63
CA SER A 199 -7.11 9.07 12.67
C SER A 199 -8.14 7.99 13.00
N PRO A 200 -8.89 8.08 14.11
CA PRO A 200 -9.95 7.11 14.43
C PRO A 200 -11.10 7.14 13.42
N LYS A 201 -11.13 8.16 12.55
CA LYS A 201 -12.11 8.30 11.48
C LYS A 201 -11.66 7.61 10.19
N PHE A 202 -10.40 7.19 10.07
CA PHE A 202 -9.91 6.58 8.85
C PHE A 202 -10.61 5.25 8.56
N LYS A 203 -10.94 5.03 7.29
CA LYS A 203 -11.63 3.83 6.81
C LYS A 203 -10.92 3.20 5.62
N TYR A 204 -10.88 3.90 4.49
CA TYR A 204 -10.38 3.35 3.23
C TYR A 204 -9.61 4.38 2.41
N PHE A 205 -8.72 3.91 1.55
CA PHE A 205 -8.09 4.64 0.47
C PHE A 205 -8.88 4.46 -0.83
N PHE A 206 -8.97 5.52 -1.63
CA PHE A 206 -9.53 5.50 -2.97
C PHE A 206 -8.65 6.29 -3.92
N GLN A 207 -8.52 5.85 -5.16
CA GLN A 207 -7.91 6.67 -6.20
C GLN A 207 -8.78 7.89 -6.54
N HIS A 208 -8.14 8.94 -7.07
CA HIS A 208 -8.76 10.23 -7.38
C HIS A 208 -10.07 10.11 -8.16
N HIS A 209 -10.15 9.21 -9.14
CA HIS A 209 -11.33 9.07 -10.00
C HIS A 209 -12.56 8.56 -9.24
N ILE A 210 -12.40 7.62 -8.29
CA ILE A 210 -13.47 7.16 -7.40
C ILE A 210 -13.78 8.25 -6.36
N ALA A 211 -12.76 8.86 -5.78
CA ALA A 211 -12.91 9.94 -4.80
C ALA A 211 -13.74 11.12 -5.36
N ASN A 212 -13.56 11.49 -6.62
CA ASN A 212 -14.35 12.54 -7.25
C ASN A 212 -15.82 12.17 -7.41
N LYS A 213 -16.13 10.92 -7.79
CA LYS A 213 -17.51 10.42 -7.85
C LYS A 213 -18.18 10.48 -6.48
N ILE A 214 -17.44 10.14 -5.42
CA ILE A 214 -17.92 10.25 -4.03
C ILE A 214 -18.15 11.72 -3.65
N LYS A 215 -17.19 12.62 -3.94
CA LYS A 215 -17.34 14.07 -3.68
C LYS A 215 -18.55 14.65 -4.41
N SER A 216 -18.84 14.20 -5.63
CA SER A 216 -20.02 14.64 -6.40
C SER A 216 -21.34 14.05 -5.93
N LYS A 217 -21.34 13.22 -4.88
CA LYS A 217 -22.49 12.46 -4.38
C LYS A 217 -23.14 11.61 -5.47
N ASP A 218 -22.31 10.98 -6.30
CA ASP A 218 -22.78 10.01 -7.26
C ASP A 218 -23.53 8.88 -6.53
N PRO A 219 -24.83 8.64 -6.83
CA PRO A 219 -25.62 7.61 -6.17
C PRO A 219 -24.99 6.22 -6.26
N GLU A 220 -24.28 5.92 -7.35
CA GLU A 220 -23.64 4.63 -7.57
C GLU A 220 -22.39 4.46 -6.67
N ALA A 221 -21.58 5.52 -6.54
CA ALA A 221 -20.40 5.50 -5.66
C ALA A 221 -20.78 5.45 -4.18
N ILE A 222 -21.84 6.17 -3.77
CA ILE A 222 -22.35 6.12 -2.39
C ILE A 222 -22.94 4.73 -2.09
N ALA A 223 -23.64 4.12 -3.04
CA ALA A 223 -24.18 2.77 -2.88
C ALA A 223 -23.06 1.72 -2.77
N ALA A 224 -22.00 1.83 -3.57
CA ALA A 224 -20.82 0.96 -3.49
C ALA A 224 -20.11 1.07 -2.13
N ILE A 225 -19.94 2.28 -1.60
CA ILE A 225 -19.43 2.47 -0.23
C ILE A 225 -20.37 1.83 0.78
N SER A 226 -21.68 2.01 0.64
CA SER A 226 -22.66 1.45 1.58
C SER A 226 -22.61 -0.09 1.61
N LEU A 227 -22.26 -0.73 0.49
CA LEU A 227 -21.99 -2.18 0.43
C LEU A 227 -20.72 -2.55 1.21
N LEU A 228 -19.62 -1.80 1.03
CA LEU A 228 -18.36 -1.98 1.80
C LEU A 228 -18.52 -1.76 3.31
N VAL A 229 -19.56 -1.02 3.73
CA VAL A 229 -19.87 -0.76 5.15
C VAL A 229 -20.72 -1.87 5.77
N ASN A 230 -21.59 -2.50 4.98
CA ASN A 230 -22.45 -3.59 5.46
C ASN A 230 -21.68 -4.90 5.67
N ASP A 231 -20.47 -5.02 5.11
CA ASP A 231 -19.55 -6.16 5.32
C ASP A 231 -18.71 -6.03 6.62
N GLU A 232 -18.74 -4.90 7.33
CA GLU A 232 -18.16 -4.76 8.70
C GLU A 232 -19.16 -5.17 9.81
N GLY A 233 -20.27 -5.83 9.46
CA GLY A 233 -21.38 -6.22 10.36
C GLY A 233 -21.32 -7.64 10.90
#